data_AF-A0A970VXN4-F1
#
_entry.id   AF-A0A970VXN4-F1
#
_cell.length_a   1.000
_cell.length_b   1.000
_cell.length_c   1.000
_cell.angle_alpha   90.00
_cell.angle_beta   90.00
_cell.angle_gamma   90.00
#
_symmetry.space_group_name_H-M   'P 1'
#
loop_
_entity.id
_entity.type
_entity.pdbx_description
1 polymer ?
#
loop_
_entity_poly.entity_id
_entity_poly.type
_entity_poly.pdbx_seq_one_letter_code
_entity_poly.pdbx_strand_id
1 'polypeptide(L)'
;ARGRETQLKKLTPPAQKQTRRSLNINLQAAARSGEKVLEIEELSVAYGDRQILENISLELRRGDRIALLGKNGVGKTTLLKSIAGKIPYRGKIKIGAKVKIAYYSQEHDDLGLKPNVHDIMDEIRYSSSLDDHQIRSVLAKFGFRGEEVFKPLQALSGGEKSRLALCKLFLTQGNLLLLDEPTNHLDMDTREVLEEALQNYNGTMIVVSHDRYFLNRIINKVVILTARGIKVLEGDYSTYRQVVENEEEEKKVRLEEGQSAKSYQLESKKNRRREKRIKQLEELIENREIQIKELESKLNSLAGDYELALQWHEELEKLKNEYQALLEEWLALSD
;
A
#
# COMPACT_ATOMS: atom_id res chain seq x y z
N ALA A 1 34.29 48.47 -4.42
CA ALA A 1 33.90 47.24 -5.14
C ALA A 1 34.92 46.11 -4.93
N ARG A 2 34.99 45.53 -3.72
CA ARG A 2 35.92 44.42 -3.39
C ARG A 2 35.42 43.48 -2.28
N GLY A 3 34.11 43.49 -1.99
CA GLY A 3 33.53 42.75 -0.85
C GLY A 3 32.40 41.78 -1.19
N ARG A 4 31.97 41.70 -2.46
CA ARG A 4 30.86 40.80 -2.88
C ARG A 4 31.30 39.57 -3.67
N GLU A 5 32.52 39.54 -4.20
CA GLU A 5 33.00 38.40 -5.02
C GLU A 5 33.66 37.28 -4.19
N THR A 6 34.05 37.55 -2.94
CA THR A 6 34.74 36.56 -2.08
C THR A 6 33.79 35.67 -1.27
N GLN A 7 32.49 35.96 -1.20
CA GLN A 7 31.50 35.08 -0.54
C GLN A 7 30.88 34.04 -1.47
N LEU A 8 30.99 34.20 -2.79
CA LEU A 8 30.45 33.25 -3.79
C LEU A 8 31.38 32.06 -4.08
N LYS A 9 32.58 31.99 -3.48
CA LYS A 9 33.54 30.88 -3.64
C LYS A 9 33.61 29.91 -2.44
N LYS A 10 32.68 29.99 -1.48
CA LYS A 10 32.57 29.05 -0.35
C LYS A 10 31.24 28.29 -0.30
N LEU A 11 30.59 28.10 -1.45
CA LEU A 11 29.57 27.08 -1.57
C LEU A 11 30.30 25.79 -1.98
N THR A 12 30.65 24.98 -0.98
CA THR A 12 30.87 23.55 -1.24
C THR A 12 29.64 23.06 -1.99
N PRO A 13 29.79 22.40 -3.16
CA PRO A 13 28.65 21.82 -3.83
C PRO A 13 27.94 20.91 -2.82
N PRO A 14 26.59 20.92 -2.76
CA PRO A 14 25.88 19.95 -1.95
C PRO A 14 26.43 18.58 -2.30
N ALA A 15 26.82 17.80 -1.29
CA ALA A 15 27.30 16.45 -1.49
C ALA A 15 26.36 15.77 -2.48
N GLN A 16 26.89 15.41 -3.66
CA GLN A 16 26.14 14.66 -4.65
C GLN A 16 25.50 13.51 -3.89
N LYS A 17 24.16 13.47 -3.83
CA LYS A 17 23.42 12.34 -3.27
C LYS A 17 24.07 11.11 -3.87
N GLN A 18 24.80 10.36 -3.04
CA GLN A 18 25.48 9.15 -3.48
C GLN A 18 24.45 8.38 -4.28
N THR A 19 24.79 8.10 -5.54
CA THR A 19 23.98 7.31 -6.45
C THR A 19 23.61 6.04 -5.69
N ARG A 20 22.39 6.02 -5.11
CA ARG A 20 21.87 4.84 -4.41
C ARG A 20 21.89 3.77 -5.48
N ARG A 21 22.81 2.81 -5.31
CA ARG A 21 22.97 1.68 -6.23
C ARG A 21 21.56 1.14 -6.47
N SER A 22 21.10 1.09 -7.71
CA SER A 22 19.86 0.41 -8.06
C SER A 22 19.99 -1.04 -7.57
N LEU A 23 19.22 -1.38 -6.54
CA LEU A 23 19.35 -2.64 -5.83
C LEU A 23 18.36 -3.59 -6.47
N ASN A 24 18.74 -4.18 -7.61
CA ASN A 24 17.94 -5.18 -8.31
C ASN A 24 17.61 -6.36 -7.36
N ILE A 25 16.47 -6.30 -6.68
CA ILE A 25 15.83 -7.46 -6.05
C ILE A 25 15.10 -8.15 -7.19
N ASN A 26 15.78 -9.11 -7.81
CA ASN A 26 15.14 -9.96 -8.77
C ASN A 26 14.26 -10.94 -7.97
N LEU A 27 12.98 -10.57 -7.80
CA LEU A 27 11.92 -11.52 -7.53
C LEU A 27 12.04 -12.59 -8.61
N GLN A 28 12.73 -13.69 -8.28
CA GLN A 28 13.01 -14.75 -9.23
C GLN A 28 11.73 -15.09 -9.96
N ALA A 29 11.78 -14.99 -11.30
CA ALA A 29 10.62 -15.02 -12.19
C ALA A 29 9.61 -16.03 -11.67
N ALA A 30 8.52 -15.52 -11.08
CA ALA A 30 7.52 -16.34 -10.44
C ALA A 30 7.12 -17.43 -11.44
N ALA A 31 7.23 -18.71 -11.04
CA ALA A 31 7.06 -19.82 -11.98
C ALA A 31 5.77 -19.63 -12.77
N ARG A 32 5.83 -19.76 -14.11
CA ARG A 32 4.72 -19.41 -14.99
C ARG A 32 3.45 -20.17 -14.57
N SER A 33 2.45 -19.44 -14.10
CA SER A 33 1.12 -19.95 -13.78
C SER A 33 0.27 -20.12 -15.04
N GLY A 34 -0.86 -20.83 -14.90
CA GLY A 34 -1.92 -20.85 -15.90
C GLY A 34 -2.43 -19.44 -16.25
N GLU A 35 -3.16 -19.32 -17.36
CA GLU A 35 -3.72 -18.03 -17.80
C GLU A 35 -4.74 -17.47 -16.81
N LYS A 36 -5.66 -18.31 -16.35
CA LYS A 36 -6.54 -18.01 -15.21
C LYS A 36 -5.78 -18.28 -13.93
N VAL A 37 -5.65 -17.26 -13.09
CA VAL A 37 -4.90 -17.30 -11.82
C VAL A 37 -5.84 -17.49 -10.62
N LEU A 38 -6.98 -16.80 -10.63
CA LEU A 38 -7.97 -16.84 -9.55
C LEU A 38 -9.37 -16.67 -10.15
N GLU A 39 -10.32 -17.48 -9.71
CA GLU A 39 -11.73 -17.33 -10.07
C GLU A 39 -12.56 -17.42 -8.78
N ILE A 40 -13.27 -16.34 -8.47
CA ILE A 40 -14.16 -16.22 -7.32
C ILE A 40 -15.59 -16.19 -7.87
N GLU A 41 -16.44 -17.07 -7.36
CA GLU A 41 -17.86 -17.17 -7.72
C GLU A 41 -18.70 -16.99 -6.44
N GLU A 42 -19.54 -15.96 -6.41
CA GLU A 42 -20.55 -15.70 -5.38
C GLU A 42 -20.03 -15.74 -3.94
N LEU A 43 -18.80 -15.25 -3.71
CA LEU A 43 -18.15 -15.30 -2.42
C LEU A 43 -18.88 -14.41 -1.40
N SER A 44 -19.22 -15.00 -0.26
CA SER A 44 -19.86 -14.31 0.85
C SER A 44 -19.17 -14.63 2.17
N VAL A 45 -18.97 -13.62 3.02
CA VAL A 45 -18.31 -13.76 4.32
C VAL A 45 -19.10 -12.99 5.37
N ALA A 46 -19.38 -13.64 6.50
CA ALA A 46 -20.09 -13.07 7.64
C ALA A 46 -19.36 -13.40 8.94
N TYR A 47 -19.39 -12.46 9.89
CA TYR A 47 -18.94 -12.67 11.26
C TYR A 47 -20.14 -12.54 12.19
N GLY A 48 -20.57 -13.66 12.77
CA GLY A 48 -21.86 -13.73 13.48
C GLY A 48 -23.00 -13.32 12.55
N ASP A 49 -23.82 -12.37 12.99
CA ASP A 49 -24.96 -11.85 12.22
C ASP A 49 -24.58 -10.75 11.23
N ARG A 50 -23.33 -10.27 11.26
CA ARG A 50 -22.87 -9.19 10.40
C ARG A 50 -22.27 -9.73 9.10
N GLN A 51 -22.99 -9.52 8.01
CA GLN A 51 -22.48 -9.76 6.66
C GLN A 51 -21.45 -8.70 6.28
N ILE A 52 -20.25 -9.14 5.89
CA ILE A 52 -19.15 -8.26 5.48
C ILE A 52 -19.01 -8.25 3.96
N LEU A 53 -19.03 -9.44 3.35
CA LEU A 53 -18.97 -9.62 1.90
C LEU A 53 -20.21 -10.36 1.43
N GLU A 54 -20.77 -9.92 0.32
CA GLU A 54 -21.95 -10.52 -0.30
C GLU A 54 -21.75 -10.63 -1.81
N ASN A 55 -21.95 -11.85 -2.31
CA ASN A 55 -21.99 -12.17 -3.74
C ASN A 55 -20.82 -11.61 -4.56
N ILE A 56 -19.61 -11.78 -4.03
CA ILE A 56 -18.39 -11.28 -4.65
C ILE A 56 -17.95 -12.24 -5.76
N SER A 57 -17.90 -11.76 -7.00
CA SER A 57 -17.34 -12.51 -8.14
C SER A 57 -16.21 -11.73 -8.80
N LEU A 58 -15.09 -12.40 -9.05
CA LEU A 58 -13.87 -11.79 -9.58
C LEU A 58 -13.02 -12.84 -10.31
N GLU A 59 -12.57 -12.53 -11.52
CA GLU A 59 -11.60 -13.33 -12.27
C GLU A 59 -10.28 -12.57 -12.37
N LEU A 60 -9.18 -13.24 -12.05
CA LEU A 60 -7.82 -12.74 -12.25
C LEU A 60 -7.08 -13.57 -13.29
N ARG A 61 -6.39 -12.87 -14.18
CA ARG A 61 -5.51 -13.46 -15.18
C ARG A 61 -4.04 -13.21 -14.86
N ARG A 62 -3.18 -13.98 -15.53
CA ARG A 62 -1.74 -13.84 -15.38
C ARG A 62 -1.30 -12.44 -15.81
N GLY A 63 -0.58 -11.74 -14.94
CA GLY A 63 -0.10 -10.38 -15.19
C GLY A 63 -1.06 -9.27 -14.74
N ASP A 64 -2.25 -9.63 -14.22
CA ASP A 64 -3.12 -8.65 -13.55
C ASP A 64 -2.40 -8.11 -12.30
N ARG A 65 -2.32 -6.79 -12.19
CA ARG A 65 -1.78 -6.06 -11.03
C ARG A 65 -2.85 -5.12 -10.53
N ILE A 66 -3.57 -5.56 -9.51
CA ILE A 66 -4.84 -4.97 -9.10
C ILE A 66 -4.67 -4.07 -7.88
N ALA A 67 -5.19 -2.85 -7.95
CA ALA A 67 -5.53 -2.06 -6.78
C ALA A 67 -6.94 -2.46 -6.30
N LEU A 68 -7.06 -2.99 -5.09
CA LEU A 68 -8.33 -3.24 -4.44
C LEU A 68 -8.71 -2.03 -3.57
N LEU A 69 -9.62 -1.21 -4.09
CA LEU A 69 -10.11 0.01 -3.45
C LEU A 69 -11.47 -0.21 -2.79
N GLY A 70 -11.84 0.65 -1.85
CA GLY A 70 -13.13 0.61 -1.18
C GLY A 70 -13.09 1.30 0.18
N LYS A 71 -14.26 1.59 0.75
CA LYS A 71 -14.37 2.25 2.06
C LYS A 71 -13.70 1.44 3.18
N ASN A 72 -13.32 2.10 4.26
CA ASN A 72 -12.83 1.40 5.44
C ASN A 72 -13.93 0.54 6.04
N GLY A 73 -13.57 -0.67 6.47
CA GLY A 73 -14.54 -1.65 6.98
C GLY A 73 -15.45 -2.31 5.94
N VAL A 74 -15.27 -2.05 4.63
CA VAL A 74 -16.05 -2.72 3.56
C VAL A 74 -15.62 -4.18 3.33
N GLY A 75 -14.51 -4.63 3.92
CA GLY A 75 -14.05 -6.02 3.84
C GLY A 75 -12.88 -6.29 2.91
N LYS A 76 -12.04 -5.29 2.57
CA LYS A 76 -10.83 -5.47 1.72
C LYS A 76 -9.89 -6.55 2.28
N THR A 77 -9.50 -6.40 3.55
CA THR A 77 -8.71 -7.40 4.30
C THR A 77 -9.41 -8.74 4.39
N THR A 78 -10.73 -8.74 4.60
CA THR A 78 -11.55 -9.97 4.66
C THR A 78 -11.50 -10.72 3.34
N LEU A 79 -11.57 -10.03 2.20
CA LEU A 79 -11.45 -10.64 0.88
C LEU A 79 -10.07 -11.26 0.68
N LEU A 80 -8.99 -10.52 0.99
CA LEU A 80 -7.62 -11.04 0.92
C LEU A 80 -7.42 -12.28 1.80
N LYS A 81 -7.86 -12.23 3.06
CA LYS A 81 -7.79 -13.35 4.01
C LYS A 81 -8.58 -14.58 3.50
N SER A 82 -9.71 -14.37 2.83
CA SER A 82 -10.50 -15.45 2.22
C SER A 82 -9.76 -16.11 1.06
N ILE A 83 -9.19 -15.32 0.16
CA ILE A 83 -8.39 -15.81 -0.98
C ILE A 83 -7.14 -16.56 -0.48
N ALA A 84 -6.50 -16.06 0.58
CA ALA A 84 -5.36 -16.71 1.22
C ALA A 84 -5.72 -18.00 2.01
N GLY A 85 -7.01 -18.36 2.08
CA GLY A 85 -7.49 -19.54 2.80
C GLY A 85 -7.37 -19.43 4.33
N LYS A 86 -7.30 -18.20 4.86
CA LYS A 86 -7.11 -17.92 6.30
C LYS A 86 -8.43 -17.85 7.07
N ILE A 87 -9.55 -17.62 6.38
CA ILE A 87 -10.88 -17.50 7.00
C ILE A 87 -11.92 -18.30 6.20
N PRO A 88 -12.99 -18.81 6.85
CA PRO A 88 -14.07 -19.50 6.17
C PRO A 88 -14.91 -18.54 5.32
N TYR A 89 -15.49 -19.07 4.24
CA TYR A 89 -16.34 -18.34 3.32
C TYR A 89 -17.44 -19.24 2.72
N ARG A 90 -18.48 -18.62 2.16
CA ARG A 90 -19.47 -19.27 1.27
C ARG A 90 -19.18 -18.89 -0.18
N GLY A 91 -19.68 -19.66 -1.14
CA GLY A 91 -19.36 -19.52 -2.56
C GLY A 91 -18.16 -20.38 -2.94
N LYS A 92 -17.42 -20.00 -3.99
CA LYS A 92 -16.31 -20.81 -4.52
C LYS A 92 -15.11 -19.95 -4.87
N ILE A 93 -13.93 -20.38 -4.42
CA ILE A 93 -12.64 -19.85 -4.88
C ILE A 93 -11.90 -20.97 -5.59
N LYS A 94 -11.58 -20.77 -6.88
CA LYS A 94 -10.73 -21.69 -7.65
C LYS A 94 -9.38 -21.03 -7.88
N ILE A 95 -8.33 -21.71 -7.42
CA ILE A 95 -6.94 -21.31 -7.66
C ILE A 95 -6.46 -21.95 -8.96
N GLY A 96 -5.85 -21.15 -9.83
CA GLY A 96 -5.33 -21.57 -11.12
C GLY A 96 -4.20 -22.60 -11.02
N ALA A 97 -3.94 -23.30 -12.13
CA ALA A 97 -2.88 -24.30 -12.19
C ALA A 97 -1.50 -23.69 -11.88
N LYS A 98 -0.76 -24.35 -10.98
CA LYS A 98 0.59 -23.95 -10.52
C LYS A 98 0.63 -22.56 -9.86
N VAL A 99 -0.50 -22.05 -9.38
CA VAL A 99 -0.52 -20.80 -8.62
C VAL A 99 -0.07 -21.05 -7.18
N LYS A 100 0.88 -20.24 -6.70
CA LYS A 100 1.38 -20.17 -5.34
C LYS A 100 1.07 -18.79 -4.79
N ILE A 101 0.22 -18.75 -3.77
CA ILE A 101 -0.19 -17.51 -3.12
C ILE A 101 0.85 -17.14 -2.08
N ALA A 102 1.29 -15.88 -2.09
CA ALA A 102 2.04 -15.29 -1.00
C ALA A 102 1.25 -14.09 -0.44
N TYR A 103 0.95 -14.12 0.85
CA TYR A 103 0.11 -13.13 1.52
C TYR A 103 0.93 -12.31 2.50
N TYR A 104 0.81 -10.98 2.41
CA TYR A 104 1.35 -10.02 3.34
C TYR A 104 0.20 -9.35 4.09
N SER A 105 0.14 -9.57 5.40
CA SER A 105 -0.88 -9.01 6.29
C SER A 105 -0.36 -7.77 7.02
N GLN A 106 -1.25 -6.79 7.22
CA GLN A 106 -0.99 -5.56 7.96
C GLN A 106 -0.48 -5.80 9.40
N GLU A 107 -1.12 -6.70 10.16
CA GLU A 107 -0.81 -6.92 11.58
C GLU A 107 0.40 -7.86 11.81
N HIS A 108 0.98 -8.39 10.73
CA HIS A 108 2.04 -9.43 10.77
C HIS A 108 1.70 -10.66 11.64
N ASP A 109 0.42 -10.87 11.94
CA ASP A 109 -0.09 -11.93 12.84
C ASP A 109 0.37 -13.33 12.44
N ASP A 110 0.69 -13.51 11.16
CA ASP A 110 1.18 -14.76 10.60
C ASP A 110 2.48 -14.54 9.83
N LEU A 111 3.50 -14.01 10.52
CA LEU A 111 4.89 -14.12 10.07
C LEU A 111 5.27 -15.59 9.79
N GLY A 112 4.48 -16.58 10.25
CA GLY A 112 4.78 -18.00 10.07
C GLY A 112 6.12 -18.38 10.68
N LEU A 113 6.52 -17.70 11.76
CA LEU A 113 7.78 -17.97 12.46
C LEU A 113 7.78 -19.41 12.95
N LYS A 114 8.88 -20.12 12.70
CA LYS A 114 8.97 -21.50 13.15
C LYS A 114 9.28 -21.52 14.65
N PRO A 115 8.61 -22.38 15.44
CA PRO A 115 8.75 -22.39 16.90
C PRO A 115 10.18 -22.72 17.38
N ASN A 116 11.02 -23.31 16.54
CA ASN A 116 12.41 -23.70 16.85
C ASN A 116 13.46 -22.84 16.14
N VAL A 117 13.08 -21.65 15.66
CA VAL A 117 13.99 -20.69 15.05
C VAL A 117 14.19 -19.53 16.02
N HIS A 118 15.45 -19.18 16.28
CA HIS A 118 15.78 -18.22 17.31
C HIS A 118 16.07 -16.82 16.76
N ASP A 119 16.66 -16.71 15.57
CA ASP A 119 17.06 -15.44 14.98
C ASP A 119 16.63 -15.25 13.51
N ILE A 120 16.90 -14.06 12.98
CA ILE A 120 16.51 -13.63 11.63
C ILE A 120 17.20 -14.48 10.55
N MET A 121 18.49 -14.73 10.73
CA MET A 121 19.31 -15.47 9.78
C MET A 121 18.78 -16.90 9.61
N ASP A 122 18.52 -17.59 10.71
CA ASP A 122 18.01 -18.95 10.73
C ASP A 122 16.60 -19.04 10.12
N GLU A 123 15.76 -18.04 10.34
CA GLU A 123 14.42 -17.97 9.75
C GLU A 123 14.47 -17.89 8.22
N ILE A 124 15.38 -17.07 7.70
CA ILE A 124 15.59 -16.96 6.24
C ILE A 124 16.24 -18.23 5.68
N ARG A 125 17.18 -18.83 6.41
CA ARG A 125 17.81 -20.10 6.01
C ARG A 125 16.79 -21.23 5.93
N TYR A 126 15.78 -21.23 6.80
CA TYR A 126 14.72 -22.25 6.77
C TYR A 126 13.69 -22.00 5.65
N SER A 127 13.44 -20.74 5.31
CA SER A 127 12.43 -20.35 4.32
C SER A 127 12.95 -20.26 2.88
N SER A 128 14.24 -20.48 2.66
CA SER A 128 14.87 -20.38 1.34
C SER A 128 15.96 -21.44 1.14
N SER A 129 16.35 -21.67 -0.11
CA SER A 129 17.49 -22.54 -0.46
C SER A 129 18.78 -21.75 -0.69
N LEU A 130 18.89 -20.55 -0.11
CA LEU A 130 20.02 -19.64 -0.31
C LEU A 130 21.18 -19.99 0.63
N ASP A 131 22.41 -19.67 0.20
CA ASP A 131 23.58 -19.75 1.07
C ASP A 131 23.67 -18.54 2.01
N ASP A 132 24.50 -18.63 3.06
CA ASP A 132 24.61 -17.59 4.08
C ASP A 132 25.05 -16.23 3.51
N HIS A 133 25.85 -16.19 2.45
CA HIS A 133 26.27 -14.93 1.82
C HIS A 133 25.10 -14.27 1.07
N GLN A 134 24.31 -15.07 0.35
CA GLN A 134 23.09 -14.63 -0.32
C GLN A 134 22.04 -14.16 0.68
N ILE A 135 21.83 -14.91 1.78
CA ILE A 135 20.89 -14.53 2.84
C ILE A 135 21.29 -13.18 3.45
N ARG A 136 22.56 -13.00 3.82
CA ARG A 136 23.07 -11.71 4.32
C ARG A 136 22.89 -10.59 3.30
N SER A 137 23.10 -10.88 2.01
CA SER A 137 22.90 -9.91 0.94
C SER A 137 21.44 -9.49 0.78
N VAL A 138 20.48 -10.42 0.96
CA VAL A 138 19.04 -10.11 0.93
C VAL A 138 18.65 -9.32 2.19
N LEU A 139 19.02 -9.81 3.37
CA LEU A 139 18.73 -9.16 4.66
C LEU A 139 19.27 -7.73 4.73
N ALA A 140 20.46 -7.48 4.19
CA ALA A 140 21.04 -6.14 4.10
C ALA A 140 20.21 -5.15 3.25
N LYS A 141 19.43 -5.65 2.28
CA LYS A 141 18.49 -4.80 1.49
C LYS A 141 17.28 -4.38 2.31
N PHE A 142 16.88 -5.19 3.28
CA PHE A 142 15.82 -4.90 4.25
C PHE A 142 16.35 -4.25 5.52
N GLY A 143 17.55 -3.67 5.46
CA GLY A 143 18.13 -2.89 6.56
C GLY A 143 18.79 -3.70 7.67
N PHE A 144 18.83 -5.03 7.61
CA PHE A 144 19.50 -5.87 8.61
C PHE A 144 20.99 -6.03 8.28
N ARG A 145 21.88 -5.48 9.12
CA ARG A 145 23.33 -5.49 8.85
C ARG A 145 24.15 -6.04 10.02
N GLY A 146 25.32 -6.61 9.69
CA GLY A 146 26.28 -7.07 10.69
C GLY A 146 25.67 -8.11 11.64
N GLU A 147 25.72 -7.82 12.94
CA GLU A 147 25.21 -8.69 14.02
C GLU A 147 23.68 -8.67 14.15
N GLU A 148 22.98 -7.71 13.52
CA GLU A 148 21.52 -7.62 13.60
C GLU A 148 20.81 -8.85 13.02
N VAL A 149 21.46 -9.57 12.09
CA VAL A 149 20.91 -10.81 11.52
C VAL A 149 20.79 -11.94 12.54
N PHE A 150 21.49 -11.84 13.67
CA PHE A 150 21.42 -12.81 14.78
C PHE A 150 20.49 -12.34 15.91
N LYS A 151 19.77 -11.23 15.72
CA LYS A 151 18.83 -10.72 16.71
C LYS A 151 17.68 -11.71 16.92
N PRO A 152 17.28 -12.00 18.17
CA PRO A 152 16.17 -12.90 18.42
C PRO A 152 14.85 -12.40 17.83
N LEU A 153 14.07 -13.29 17.22
CA LEU A 153 12.80 -12.94 16.56
C LEU A 153 11.78 -12.27 17.51
N GLN A 154 11.81 -12.64 18.79
CA GLN A 154 10.94 -12.07 19.82
C GLN A 154 11.33 -10.63 20.22
N ALA A 155 12.58 -10.25 20.01
CA ALA A 155 13.11 -8.93 20.34
C ALA A 155 12.95 -7.92 19.20
N LEU A 156 12.33 -8.32 18.08
CA LEU A 156 12.10 -7.44 16.94
C LEU A 156 10.99 -6.42 17.23
N SER A 157 11.26 -5.17 16.87
CA SER A 157 10.26 -4.11 16.84
C SER A 157 9.20 -4.38 15.77
N GLY A 158 8.08 -3.63 15.79
CA GLY A 158 7.05 -3.73 14.76
C GLY A 158 7.61 -3.52 13.35
N GLY A 159 8.41 -2.46 13.15
CA GLY A 159 9.03 -2.17 11.85
C GLY A 159 10.05 -3.23 11.42
N GLU A 160 10.84 -3.78 12.35
CA GLU A 160 11.75 -4.89 12.04
C GLU A 160 10.97 -6.15 11.63
N LYS A 161 9.84 -6.43 12.29
CA LYS A 161 8.93 -7.51 11.89
C LYS A 161 8.36 -7.28 10.49
N SER A 162 7.98 -6.04 10.14
CA SER A 162 7.53 -5.69 8.79
C SER A 162 8.62 -5.96 7.74
N ARG A 163 9.85 -5.50 8.00
CA ARG A 163 11.00 -5.72 7.10
C ARG A 163 11.32 -7.21 6.91
N LEU A 164 11.23 -8.00 7.98
CA LEU A 164 11.41 -9.46 7.92
C LEU A 164 10.26 -10.13 7.16
N ALA A 165 9.01 -9.73 7.39
CA ALA A 165 7.85 -10.23 6.65
C ALA A 165 7.99 -9.99 5.14
N LEU A 166 8.43 -8.79 4.75
CA LEU A 166 8.74 -8.45 3.37
C LEU A 166 9.85 -9.34 2.80
N CYS A 167 10.97 -9.47 3.52
CA CYS A 167 12.05 -10.37 3.11
C CYS A 167 11.54 -11.79 2.82
N LYS A 168 10.73 -12.35 3.72
CA LYS A 168 10.12 -13.68 3.55
C LYS A 168 9.16 -13.73 2.36
N LEU A 169 8.35 -12.69 2.15
CA LEU A 169 7.45 -12.57 1.01
C LEU A 169 8.21 -12.68 -0.31
N PHE A 170 9.36 -12.00 -0.43
CA PHE A 170 10.19 -12.04 -1.63
C PHE A 170 10.85 -13.41 -1.86
N LEU A 171 11.06 -14.18 -0.80
CA LEU A 171 11.67 -15.52 -0.86
C LEU A 171 10.66 -16.64 -1.10
N THR A 172 9.38 -16.44 -0.80
CA THR A 172 8.34 -17.49 -0.90
C THR A 172 8.03 -17.89 -2.35
N GLN A 173 8.62 -17.21 -3.36
CA GLN A 173 8.43 -17.46 -4.79
C GLN A 173 6.95 -17.58 -5.20
N GLY A 174 6.07 -16.80 -4.56
CA GLY A 174 4.66 -16.72 -4.93
C GLY A 174 4.50 -16.10 -6.32
N ASN A 175 3.58 -16.65 -7.12
CA ASN A 175 3.19 -16.08 -8.43
C ASN A 175 1.81 -15.38 -8.40
N LEU A 176 1.14 -15.39 -7.24
CA LEU A 176 0.05 -14.50 -6.87
C LEU A 176 0.40 -13.82 -5.53
N LEU A 177 0.63 -12.51 -5.55
CA LEU A 177 0.85 -11.72 -4.33
C LEU A 177 -0.46 -11.11 -3.84
N LEU A 178 -0.72 -11.22 -2.54
CA LEU A 178 -1.83 -10.58 -1.86
C LEU A 178 -1.24 -9.64 -0.81
N LEU A 179 -1.35 -8.33 -1.01
CA LEU A 179 -0.71 -7.32 -0.17
C LEU A 179 -1.76 -6.46 0.52
N ASP A 180 -1.79 -6.50 1.85
CA ASP A 180 -2.70 -5.70 2.67
C ASP A 180 -1.94 -4.58 3.38
N GLU A 181 -2.14 -3.34 2.94
CA GLU A 181 -1.44 -2.14 3.42
C GLU A 181 0.09 -2.31 3.52
N PRO A 182 0.77 -2.71 2.42
CA PRO A 182 2.16 -3.15 2.49
C PRO A 182 3.16 -2.04 2.81
N THR A 183 2.78 -0.77 2.58
CA THR A 183 3.59 0.41 2.85
C THR A 183 3.46 0.91 4.29
N ASN A 184 2.50 0.38 5.05
CA ASN A 184 2.25 0.85 6.40
C ASN A 184 3.36 0.37 7.35
N HIS A 185 3.72 1.19 8.33
CA HIS A 185 4.81 0.93 9.29
C HIS A 185 6.23 0.73 8.69
N LEU A 186 6.43 1.06 7.41
CA LEU A 186 7.74 1.01 6.76
C LEU A 186 8.44 2.36 6.79
N ASP A 187 9.76 2.33 7.02
CA ASP A 187 10.64 3.47 6.77
C ASP A 187 10.73 3.76 5.25
N MET A 188 11.18 4.97 4.90
CA MET A 188 11.26 5.42 3.51
C MET A 188 12.15 4.50 2.65
N ASP A 189 13.29 4.07 3.19
CA ASP A 189 14.24 3.24 2.47
C ASP A 189 13.65 1.85 2.16
N THR A 190 12.92 1.24 3.10
CA THR A 190 12.24 -0.04 2.87
C THR A 190 11.07 0.12 1.90
N ARG A 191 10.34 1.24 1.93
CA ARG A 191 9.28 1.52 0.95
C ARG A 191 9.83 1.61 -0.47
N GLU A 192 10.95 2.28 -0.67
CA GLU A 192 11.62 2.36 -1.98
C GLU A 192 12.03 0.96 -2.48
N VAL A 193 12.58 0.13 -1.59
CA VAL A 193 12.98 -1.25 -1.91
C VAL A 193 11.75 -2.11 -2.28
N LEU A 194 10.64 -1.97 -1.55
CA LEU A 194 9.38 -2.65 -1.84
C LEU A 194 8.81 -2.21 -3.20
N GLU A 195 8.78 -0.91 -3.48
CA GLU A 195 8.35 -0.35 -4.76
C GLU A 195 9.16 -0.91 -5.92
N GLU A 196 10.48 -0.85 -5.85
CA GLU A 196 11.38 -1.34 -6.90
C GLU A 196 11.19 -2.85 -7.13
N ALA A 197 11.04 -3.63 -6.05
CA ALA A 197 10.79 -5.06 -6.17
C ALA A 197 9.44 -5.36 -6.82
N LEU A 198 8.36 -4.70 -6.41
CA LEU A 198 7.02 -4.92 -6.97
C LEU A 198 6.89 -4.42 -8.42
N GLN A 199 7.59 -3.36 -8.80
CA GLN A 199 7.65 -2.91 -10.20
C GLN A 199 8.22 -4.00 -11.11
N ASN A 200 9.31 -4.63 -10.68
CA ASN A 200 10.02 -5.70 -11.39
C ASN A 200 9.34 -7.07 -11.28
N TYR A 201 8.26 -7.19 -10.51
CA TYR A 201 7.56 -8.46 -10.31
C TYR A 201 6.68 -8.84 -11.51
N ASN A 202 7.00 -9.94 -12.18
CA ASN A 202 6.25 -10.37 -13.39
C ASN A 202 5.03 -11.26 -13.11
N GLY A 203 4.65 -11.46 -11.84
CA GLY A 203 3.48 -12.25 -11.47
C GLY A 203 2.19 -11.43 -11.37
N THR A 204 1.15 -12.07 -10.85
CA THR A 204 -0.14 -11.44 -10.58
C THR A 204 -0.15 -10.90 -9.15
N MET A 205 -0.78 -9.75 -8.91
CA MET A 205 -0.91 -9.19 -7.56
C MET A 205 -2.26 -8.55 -7.30
N ILE A 206 -2.71 -8.60 -6.04
CA ILE A 206 -3.79 -7.78 -5.49
C ILE A 206 -3.19 -6.96 -4.36
N VAL A 207 -3.37 -5.64 -4.42
CA VAL A 207 -2.81 -4.69 -3.48
C VAL A 207 -3.92 -3.84 -2.89
N VAL A 208 -4.02 -3.85 -1.57
CA VAL A 208 -4.81 -2.88 -0.80
C VAL A 208 -3.83 -1.85 -0.26
N SER A 209 -4.02 -0.59 -0.64
CA SER A 209 -3.23 0.51 -0.13
C SER A 209 -4.01 1.82 -0.22
N HIS A 210 -3.78 2.70 0.75
CA HIS A 210 -4.23 4.08 0.67
C HIS A 210 -3.25 5.03 -0.07
N ASP A 211 -2.04 4.55 -0.41
CA ASP A 211 -1.02 5.37 -1.08
C ASP A 211 -1.22 5.39 -2.61
N ARG A 212 -1.70 6.52 -3.12
CA ARG A 212 -1.96 6.73 -4.55
C ARG A 212 -0.70 6.72 -5.39
N TYR A 213 0.43 7.21 -4.88
CA TYR A 213 1.69 7.25 -5.61
C TYR A 213 2.27 5.85 -5.76
N PHE A 214 2.20 5.06 -4.69
CA PHE A 214 2.57 3.65 -4.68
C PHE A 214 1.74 2.85 -5.70
N LEU A 215 0.41 2.99 -5.65
CA LEU A 215 -0.50 2.25 -6.55
C LEU A 215 -0.26 2.61 -8.02
N ASN A 216 -0.16 3.90 -8.36
CA ASN A 216 0.06 4.38 -9.74
C ASN A 216 1.30 3.76 -10.41
N ARG A 217 2.30 3.37 -9.61
CA ARG A 217 3.56 2.82 -10.12
C ARG A 217 3.53 1.33 -10.41
N ILE A 218 2.59 0.59 -9.82
CA ILE A 218 2.62 -0.88 -9.82
C ILE A 218 1.38 -1.52 -10.42
N ILE A 219 0.22 -0.85 -10.40
CA ILE A 219 -1.06 -1.45 -10.81
C ILE A 219 -1.43 -1.15 -12.27
N ASN A 220 -2.18 -2.06 -12.89
CA ASN A 220 -2.71 -1.94 -14.25
C ASN A 220 -4.24 -2.14 -14.32
N LYS A 221 -4.87 -2.43 -13.17
CA LYS A 221 -6.31 -2.67 -13.04
C LYS A 221 -6.79 -2.19 -11.68
N VAL A 222 -7.99 -1.64 -11.63
CA VAL A 222 -8.62 -1.17 -10.40
C VAL A 222 -9.89 -1.99 -10.14
N VAL A 223 -10.00 -2.48 -8.91
CA VAL A 223 -11.16 -3.23 -8.44
C VAL A 223 -11.72 -2.51 -7.23
N ILE A 224 -12.98 -2.08 -7.32
CA ILE A 224 -13.65 -1.35 -6.24
C ILE A 224 -14.60 -2.29 -5.53
N LEU A 225 -14.33 -2.51 -4.25
CA LEU A 225 -15.19 -3.25 -3.35
C LEU A 225 -16.24 -2.31 -2.74
N THR A 226 -17.50 -2.64 -2.97
CA THR A 226 -18.66 -1.93 -2.42
C THR A 226 -19.49 -2.88 -1.58
N ALA A 227 -20.43 -2.34 -0.79
CA ALA A 227 -21.36 -3.15 -0.01
C ALA A 227 -22.29 -4.03 -0.88
N ARG A 228 -22.39 -3.77 -2.18
CA ARG A 228 -23.28 -4.49 -3.12
C ARG A 228 -22.54 -5.41 -4.09
N GLY A 229 -21.23 -5.55 -3.94
CA GLY A 229 -20.41 -6.34 -4.86
C GLY A 229 -19.14 -5.61 -5.29
N ILE A 230 -18.56 -6.09 -6.39
CA ILE A 230 -17.32 -5.55 -6.98
C ILE A 230 -17.61 -4.84 -8.30
N LYS A 231 -16.95 -3.70 -8.52
CA LYS A 231 -16.82 -3.04 -9.82
C LYS A 231 -15.38 -3.18 -10.31
N VAL A 232 -15.19 -3.71 -11.51
CA VAL A 232 -13.88 -3.85 -12.15
C VAL A 232 -13.71 -2.74 -13.18
N LEU A 233 -12.58 -2.06 -13.13
CA LEU A 233 -12.18 -1.04 -14.09
C LEU A 233 -10.81 -1.41 -14.65
N GLU A 234 -10.75 -1.60 -15.96
CA GLU A 234 -9.49 -1.79 -16.69
C GLU A 234 -8.79 -0.43 -16.82
N GLY A 235 -7.49 -0.39 -16.55
CA GLY A 235 -6.69 0.83 -16.55
C GLY A 235 -5.98 1.11 -15.22
N ASP A 236 -5.09 2.09 -15.26
CA ASP A 236 -4.37 2.56 -14.09
C ASP A 236 -5.25 3.41 -13.16
N TYR A 237 -4.69 3.87 -12.06
CA TYR A 237 -5.44 4.70 -11.09
C TYR A 237 -5.84 6.07 -11.67
N SER A 238 -5.17 6.57 -12.70
CA SER A 238 -5.57 7.80 -13.40
C SER A 238 -6.90 7.61 -14.15
N THR A 239 -7.08 6.44 -14.76
CA THR A 239 -8.31 6.03 -15.44
C THR A 239 -9.49 5.95 -14.46
N TYR A 240 -9.25 5.43 -13.25
CA TYR A 240 -10.25 5.45 -12.18
C TYR A 240 -10.69 6.87 -11.81
N ARG A 241 -9.76 7.83 -11.70
CA ARG A 241 -10.09 9.23 -11.36
C ARG A 241 -11.02 9.86 -12.38
N GLN A 242 -10.75 9.63 -13.66
CA GLN A 242 -11.59 10.15 -14.76
C GLN A 242 -13.00 9.56 -14.74
N VAL A 243 -13.14 8.26 -14.44
CA VAL A 243 -14.46 7.62 -14.34
C VAL A 243 -15.26 8.19 -13.18
N VAL A 244 -14.62 8.44 -12.02
CA VAL A 244 -15.29 9.07 -10.88
C VAL A 244 -15.71 10.50 -11.23
N GLU A 245 -14.83 11.30 -11.83
CA GLU A 245 -15.15 12.67 -12.28
C GLU A 245 -16.31 12.69 -13.29
N ASN A 246 -16.30 11.79 -14.28
CA ASN A 246 -17.36 11.70 -15.28
C ASN A 246 -18.69 11.21 -14.69
N GLU A 247 -18.68 10.25 -13.75
CA GLU A 247 -19.91 9.80 -13.07
C GLU A 247 -20.50 10.89 -12.17
N GLU A 248 -19.66 11.74 -11.58
CA GLU A 248 -20.12 12.93 -10.87
C GLU A 248 -20.72 13.97 -11.83
N GLU A 249 -20.12 14.19 -12.99
CA GLU A 249 -20.65 15.09 -14.02
C GLU A 249 -21.98 14.59 -14.60
N GLU A 250 -22.10 13.30 -14.92
CA GLU A 250 -23.35 12.71 -15.41
C GLU A 250 -24.48 12.75 -14.37
N LYS A 251 -24.15 12.56 -13.07
CA LYS A 251 -25.11 12.76 -11.99
C LYS A 251 -25.59 14.21 -11.92
N LYS A 252 -24.70 15.19 -12.14
CA LYS A 252 -25.08 16.62 -12.19
C LYS A 252 -26.05 16.89 -13.34
N VAL A 253 -25.75 16.40 -14.55
CA VAL A 253 -26.60 16.59 -15.74
C VAL A 253 -27.98 15.92 -15.58
N ARG A 254 -28.06 14.72 -14.99
CA ARG A 254 -29.36 14.07 -14.71
C ARG A 254 -30.19 14.76 -13.63
N LEU A 255 -29.54 15.36 -12.63
CA LEU A 255 -30.21 16.18 -11.61
C LEU A 255 -30.71 17.51 -12.19
N GLU A 256 -30.03 18.03 -13.21
CA GLU A 256 -30.42 19.23 -13.98
C GLU A 256 -31.70 19.03 -14.79
N GLU A 257 -31.91 17.86 -15.39
CA GLU A 257 -33.07 17.58 -16.24
C GLU A 257 -34.36 17.24 -15.46
N GLY A 258 -34.27 16.92 -14.16
CA GLY A 258 -35.36 16.31 -13.40
C GLY A 258 -36.11 17.19 -12.37
N GLN A 259 -35.69 18.44 -12.08
CA GLN A 259 -36.21 19.17 -10.90
C GLN A 259 -36.70 20.62 -11.13
N SER A 260 -37.76 20.99 -10.41
CA SER A 260 -38.37 22.32 -10.35
C SER A 260 -37.41 23.40 -9.80
N ALA A 261 -37.45 24.61 -10.39
CA ALA A 261 -36.51 25.71 -10.19
C ALA A 261 -36.26 26.16 -8.73
N LYS A 262 -37.13 25.81 -7.77
CA LYS A 262 -36.99 26.15 -6.35
C LYS A 262 -36.18 25.13 -5.55
N SER A 263 -36.29 23.83 -5.85
CA SER A 263 -35.41 22.81 -5.26
C SER A 263 -34.01 22.91 -5.86
N TYR A 264 -33.93 23.22 -7.16
CA TYR A 264 -32.67 23.42 -7.89
C TYR A 264 -31.80 24.54 -7.29
N GLN A 265 -32.35 25.68 -6.86
CA GLN A 265 -31.56 26.76 -6.23
C GLN A 265 -30.98 26.38 -4.86
N LEU A 266 -31.67 25.54 -4.08
CA LEU A 266 -31.22 25.06 -2.79
C LEU A 266 -30.17 23.95 -2.94
N GLU A 267 -30.41 23.00 -3.85
CA GLU A 267 -29.45 21.93 -4.17
C GLU A 267 -28.20 22.48 -4.88
N SER A 268 -28.33 23.40 -5.83
CA SER A 268 -27.18 24.03 -6.52
C SER A 268 -26.29 24.80 -5.54
N LYS A 269 -26.87 25.50 -4.54
CA LYS A 269 -26.08 26.14 -3.47
C LYS A 269 -25.41 25.12 -2.55
N LYS A 270 -26.06 24.00 -2.25
CA LYS A 270 -25.51 22.92 -1.42
C LYS A 270 -24.38 22.18 -2.15
N ASN A 271 -24.55 21.90 -3.44
CA ASN A 271 -23.56 21.26 -4.31
C ASN A 271 -22.35 22.17 -4.54
N ARG A 272 -22.54 23.48 -4.82
CA ARG A 272 -21.42 24.44 -4.91
C ARG A 272 -20.63 24.57 -3.61
N ARG A 273 -21.28 24.45 -2.45
CA ARG A 273 -20.60 24.45 -1.14
C ARG A 273 -19.82 23.15 -0.94
N ARG A 274 -20.39 22.02 -1.33
CA ARG A 274 -19.75 20.70 -1.30
C ARG A 274 -18.51 20.66 -2.19
N GLU A 275 -18.61 21.10 -3.45
CA GLU A 275 -17.49 21.17 -4.39
C GLU A 275 -16.35 22.07 -3.90
N LYS A 276 -16.69 23.26 -3.36
CA LYS A 276 -15.69 24.13 -2.75
C LYS A 276 -15.01 23.47 -1.56
N ARG A 277 -15.76 22.71 -0.76
CA ARG A 277 -15.20 21.98 0.38
C ARG A 277 -14.30 20.84 -0.06
N ILE A 278 -14.66 20.09 -1.10
CA ILE A 278 -13.83 19.05 -1.69
C ILE A 278 -12.49 19.63 -2.17
N LYS A 279 -12.51 20.71 -2.96
CA LYS A 279 -11.26 21.37 -3.41
C LYS A 279 -10.40 21.86 -2.24
N GLN A 280 -11.02 22.44 -1.22
CA GLN A 280 -10.30 22.84 0.00
C GLN A 280 -9.70 21.63 0.72
N LEU A 281 -10.43 20.51 0.81
CA LEU A 281 -9.91 19.29 1.42
C LEU A 281 -8.75 18.72 0.61
N GLU A 282 -8.82 18.73 -0.72
CA GLU A 282 -7.71 18.30 -1.58
C GLU A 282 -6.44 19.13 -1.34
N GLU A 283 -6.56 20.46 -1.30
CA GLU A 283 -5.43 21.35 -0.97
C GLU A 283 -4.89 21.10 0.44
N LEU A 284 -5.76 20.85 1.42
CA LEU A 284 -5.34 20.55 2.80
C LEU A 284 -4.63 19.19 2.89
N ILE A 285 -5.15 18.18 2.21
CA ILE A 285 -4.57 16.84 2.13
C ILE A 285 -3.16 16.93 1.52
N GLU A 286 -3.03 17.61 0.37
CA GLU A 286 -1.73 17.79 -0.30
C GLU A 286 -0.73 18.53 0.60
N ASN A 287 -1.16 19.58 1.29
CA ASN A 287 -0.30 20.29 2.24
C ASN A 287 0.13 19.41 3.42
N ARG A 288 -0.77 18.59 3.97
CA ARG A 288 -0.42 17.65 5.05
C ARG A 288 0.53 16.57 4.58
N GLU A 289 0.39 16.06 3.35
CA GLU A 289 1.36 15.11 2.78
C GLU A 289 2.76 15.71 2.67
N ILE A 290 2.86 16.96 2.19
CA ILE A 290 4.15 17.67 2.09
C ILE A 290 4.77 17.82 3.48
N GLN A 291 3.99 18.24 4.48
CA GLN A 291 4.47 18.41 5.85
C GLN A 291 4.92 17.10 6.47
N ILE A 292 4.14 16.02 6.33
CA ILE A 292 4.51 14.67 6.79
C ILE A 292 5.84 14.26 6.17
N LYS A 293 5.98 14.43 4.85
CA LYS A 293 7.19 14.03 4.12
C LYS A 293 8.42 14.85 4.54
N GLU A 294 8.27 16.15 4.75
CA GLU A 294 9.35 17.00 5.26
C GLU A 294 9.76 16.60 6.68
N LEU A 295 8.79 16.30 7.55
CA LEU A 295 9.05 15.93 8.93
C LEU A 295 9.69 14.54 9.04
N GLU A 296 9.24 13.58 8.22
CA GLU A 296 9.88 12.27 8.08
C GLU A 296 11.32 12.41 7.57
N SER A 297 11.57 13.30 6.61
CA SER A 297 12.94 13.58 6.14
C SER A 297 13.81 14.21 7.23
N LYS A 298 13.25 15.11 8.05
CA LYS A 298 13.96 15.75 9.17
C LYS A 298 14.32 14.72 10.24
N LEU A 299 13.36 13.88 10.65
CA LEU A 299 13.57 12.77 11.58
C LEU A 299 14.67 11.82 11.10
N ASN A 300 14.68 11.46 9.81
CA ASN A 300 15.70 10.58 9.23
C ASN A 300 17.10 11.22 9.16
N SER A 301 17.19 12.55 9.12
CA SER A 301 18.47 13.28 9.12
C SER A 301 19.01 13.56 10.51
N LEU A 302 18.22 13.29 11.56
CA LEU A 302 18.56 13.64 12.92
C LEU A 302 19.56 12.62 13.50
N ALA A 303 20.74 13.09 13.91
CA ALA A 303 21.76 12.27 14.56
C ALA A 303 21.88 12.66 16.04
N GLY A 304 21.31 11.84 16.92
CA GLY A 304 21.67 11.82 18.35
C GLY A 304 20.92 12.75 19.31
N ASP A 305 19.94 13.53 18.84
CA ASP A 305 19.09 14.34 19.73
C ASP A 305 17.76 13.62 19.99
N TYR A 306 17.72 12.84 21.08
CA TYR A 306 16.57 12.02 21.46
C TYR A 306 15.34 12.87 21.82
N GLU A 307 15.53 14.05 22.40
CA GLU A 307 14.44 14.91 22.88
C GLU A 307 13.74 15.59 21.70
N LEU A 308 14.52 16.07 20.72
CA LEU A 308 13.99 16.64 19.48
C LEU A 308 13.35 15.56 18.59
N ALA A 309 13.91 14.35 18.57
CA ALA A 309 13.31 13.21 17.86
C ALA A 309 11.93 12.86 18.42
N LEU A 310 11.77 12.85 19.74
CA LEU A 310 10.49 12.57 20.39
C LEU A 310 9.43 13.63 20.03
N GLN A 311 9.79 14.92 20.10
CA GLN A 311 8.90 16.02 19.74
C GLN A 311 8.44 15.97 18.29
N TRP A 312 9.36 15.71 17.36
CA TRP A 312 9.01 15.55 15.95
C TRP A 312 8.20 14.27 15.70
N HIS A 313 8.39 13.23 16.50
CA HIS A 313 7.58 12.03 16.37
C HIS A 313 6.12 12.28 16.79
N GLU A 314 5.90 13.00 17.89
CA GLU A 314 4.57 13.44 18.31
C GLU A 314 3.92 14.36 17.27
N GLU A 315 4.68 15.29 16.69
CA GLU A 315 4.20 16.16 15.62
C GLU A 315 3.85 15.38 14.35
N LEU A 316 4.63 14.35 14.02
CA LEU A 316 4.36 13.46 12.89
C LEU A 316 3.07 12.66 13.09
N GLU A 317 2.87 12.05 14.27
CA GLU A 317 1.64 11.33 14.58
C GLU A 317 0.42 12.26 14.51
N LYS A 318 0.55 13.48 15.04
CA LYS A 318 -0.51 14.49 14.94
C LYS A 318 -0.84 14.82 13.50
N LEU A 319 0.15 15.07 12.66
CA LEU A 319 -0.05 15.37 11.23
C LEU A 319 -0.68 14.17 10.49
N LYS A 320 -0.29 12.94 10.81
CA LYS A 320 -0.89 11.72 10.26
C LYS A 320 -2.37 11.58 10.64
N ASN A 321 -2.70 11.85 11.90
CA ASN A 321 -4.09 11.85 12.37
C ASN A 321 -4.93 12.94 11.67
N GLU A 322 -4.38 14.15 11.51
CA GLU A 322 -5.04 15.24 10.79
C GLU A 322 -5.24 14.91 9.30
N TYR A 323 -4.21 14.35 8.64
CA TYR A 323 -4.30 13.87 7.26
C TYR A 323 -5.39 12.82 7.09
N GLN A 324 -5.46 11.86 8.01
CA GLN A 324 -6.45 10.80 7.99
C GLN A 324 -7.88 11.34 8.20
N ALA A 325 -8.08 12.28 9.11
CA ALA A 325 -9.37 12.95 9.30
C ALA A 325 -9.82 13.73 8.06
N LEU A 326 -8.90 14.42 7.38
CA LEU A 326 -9.19 15.14 6.13
C LEU A 326 -9.58 14.18 5.00
N LEU A 327 -8.91 13.03 4.89
CA LEU A 327 -9.28 11.98 3.93
C LEU A 327 -10.66 11.40 4.21
N GLU A 328 -11.01 11.16 5.47
CA GLU A 328 -12.34 10.68 5.85
C GLU A 328 -13.44 11.68 5.47
N GLU A 329 -13.21 12.97 5.73
CA GLU A 329 -14.15 14.03 5.32
C GLU A 329 -14.27 14.11 3.79
N TRP A 330 -13.14 14.01 3.07
CA TRP A 330 -13.13 14.04 1.60
C TRP A 330 -13.88 12.85 1.01
N LEU A 331 -13.67 11.64 1.54
CA LEU A 331 -14.39 10.43 1.10
C LEU A 331 -15.88 10.55 1.34
N ALA A 332 -16.31 10.98 2.53
CA ALA A 332 -17.72 11.17 2.85
C ALA A 332 -18.41 12.21 1.95
N LEU A 333 -17.65 13.22 1.48
CA LEU A 333 -18.12 14.23 0.55
C LEU A 333 -17.92 13.84 -0.92
N SER A 334 -17.27 12.72 -1.25
CA SER A 334 -17.11 12.24 -2.63
C SER A 334 -18.04 11.06 -2.99
N ASP A 335 -18.71 10.47 -2.00
CA ASP A 335 -19.76 9.45 -2.16
C ASP A 335 -21.15 10.04 -2.49
#